data_AF-A0A817LAV7-F1
#
_entry.id   AF-A0A817LAV7-F1
#
_cell.length_a   1.000
_cell.length_b   1.000
_cell.length_c   1.000
_cell.angle_alpha   90.00
_cell.angle_beta   90.00
_cell.angle_gamma   90.00
#
_symmetry.space_group_name_H-M   'P 1'
#
loop_
_entity.id
_entity.type
_entity.pdbx_description
1 polymer ?
#
loop_
_entity_poly.entity_id
_entity_poly.type
_entity_poly.pdbx_seq_one_letter_code
_entity_poly.pdbx_strand_id
1 'polypeptide(L)'
;MVSDLYNLDLKNTLPLACGIEYLHISSLILDDFPAQDNSDLRRGQPALHKTVIDNDIPKNLCEGRAQLAAIDLIAVSMILINHDLVKNGFSPERVNQVVSEISLSMHDLCIGQMMDLCAAHMGIEKGTELLEELDHIAWFKIDKAIGVVIIGSANVEGENIGKSAALDIKNNTVTYVSILGVEGTRQRLKEFRQQTLKLIDECWSSGAETIKDVVSYVVDRKN
;
A
#
# COMPACT_ATOMS: atom_id res chain seq x y z
N MET A 1 17.16 8.10 6.28
CA MET A 1 15.68 8.29 6.20
C MET A 1 15.38 9.67 5.61
N VAL A 2 14.17 9.91 5.08
CA VAL A 2 13.78 11.22 4.50
C VAL A 2 13.97 12.38 5.50
N SER A 3 13.75 12.13 6.80
CA SER A 3 14.03 13.09 7.88
C SER A 3 15.46 13.65 7.83
N ASP A 4 16.44 12.80 7.53
CA ASP A 4 17.86 13.16 7.54
C ASP A 4 18.20 14.10 6.39
N LEU A 5 17.50 13.99 5.25
CA LEU A 5 17.66 14.91 4.11
C LEU A 5 17.29 16.35 4.45
N TYR A 6 16.38 16.51 5.41
CA TYR A 6 15.89 17.82 5.84
C TYR A 6 16.43 18.22 7.22
N ASN A 7 17.43 17.50 7.75
CA ASN A 7 18.00 17.70 9.09
C ASN A 7 16.93 17.72 10.20
N LEU A 8 15.90 16.88 10.07
CA LEU A 8 14.84 16.75 11.05
C LEU A 8 15.18 15.65 12.06
N ASP A 9 14.92 15.91 13.35
CA ASP A 9 15.04 14.87 14.37
C ASP A 9 14.04 13.75 14.09
N LEU A 10 14.54 12.53 14.02
CA LEU A 10 13.75 11.32 13.86
C LEU A 10 12.64 11.22 14.91
N LYS A 11 12.93 11.58 16.17
CA LYS A 11 11.92 11.55 17.25
C LYS A 11 10.75 12.47 16.98
N ASN A 12 11.01 13.63 16.37
CA ASN A 12 9.97 14.60 16.07
C ASN A 12 9.11 14.15 14.90
N THR A 13 9.68 13.42 13.93
CA THR A 13 8.98 12.93 12.74
C THR A 13 8.33 11.55 12.92
N LEU A 14 8.64 10.83 14.00
CA LEU A 14 8.10 9.50 14.28
C LEU A 14 6.56 9.42 14.28
N PRO A 15 5.80 10.40 14.82
CA PRO A 15 4.34 10.36 14.75
C PRO A 15 3.80 10.30 13.32
N LEU A 16 4.46 10.98 12.37
CA LEU A 16 4.07 10.90 10.95
C LEU A 16 4.28 9.49 10.39
N ALA A 17 5.46 8.90 10.64
CA ALA A 17 5.77 7.55 10.18
C ALA A 17 4.80 6.51 10.76
N CYS A 18 4.52 6.60 12.07
CA CYS A 18 3.54 5.74 12.73
C CYS A 18 2.13 5.97 12.17
N GLY A 19 1.71 7.23 11.98
CA GLY A 19 0.41 7.57 11.43
C GLY A 19 0.18 6.98 10.04
N ILE A 20 1.19 7.05 9.17
CA ILE A 20 1.13 6.43 7.84
C ILE A 20 1.01 4.90 7.96
N GLU A 21 1.78 4.25 8.84
CA GLU A 21 1.67 2.79 9.03
C GLU A 21 0.31 2.38 9.62
N TYR A 22 -0.29 3.19 10.50
CA TYR A 22 -1.66 2.96 10.98
C TYR A 22 -2.69 3.02 9.83
N LEU A 23 -2.56 3.97 8.91
CA LEU A 23 -3.40 4.04 7.71
C LEU A 23 -3.18 2.82 6.81
N HIS A 24 -1.92 2.45 6.58
CA HIS A 24 -1.57 1.27 5.80
C HIS A 24 -2.19 0.00 6.39
N ILE A 25 -2.07 -0.22 7.70
CA ILE A 25 -2.67 -1.39 8.36
C ILE A 25 -4.20 -1.33 8.28
N SER A 26 -4.80 -0.15 8.45
CA SER A 26 -6.25 0.01 8.33
C SER A 26 -6.76 -0.41 6.95
N SER A 27 -6.06 -0.03 5.88
CA SER A 27 -6.45 -0.40 4.53
C SER A 27 -6.32 -1.90 4.30
N LEU A 28 -5.25 -2.56 4.79
CA LEU A 28 -5.10 -4.01 4.72
C LEU A 28 -6.22 -4.78 5.43
N ILE A 29 -6.68 -4.29 6.59
CA ILE A 29 -7.78 -4.91 7.32
C ILE A 29 -9.07 -4.85 6.50
N LEU A 30 -9.35 -3.71 5.86
CA LEU A 30 -10.53 -3.52 5.01
C LEU A 30 -10.46 -4.38 3.74
N ASP A 31 -9.28 -4.43 3.12
CA ASP A 31 -8.97 -5.23 1.93
C ASP A 31 -9.21 -6.73 2.17
N ASP A 32 -8.93 -7.22 3.39
CA ASP A 32 -9.11 -8.63 3.73
C ASP A 32 -10.58 -9.07 3.82
N PHE A 33 -11.56 -8.16 3.86
CA PHE A 33 -12.97 -8.53 4.07
C PHE A 33 -13.55 -9.38 2.94
N PRO A 34 -14.62 -10.17 3.22
CA PRO A 34 -15.30 -10.98 2.21
C PRO A 34 -15.82 -10.22 0.98
N ALA A 35 -16.10 -8.93 1.13
CA ALA A 35 -16.58 -8.07 0.05
C ALA A 35 -15.44 -7.52 -0.84
N GLN A 36 -14.18 -7.70 -0.44
CA GLN A 36 -12.99 -7.33 -1.19
C GLN A 36 -12.20 -8.60 -1.52
N ASP A 37 -11.02 -8.82 -0.93
CA ASP A 37 -10.19 -9.97 -1.27
C ASP A 37 -10.64 -11.29 -0.64
N ASN A 38 -11.48 -11.22 0.41
CA ASN A 38 -11.90 -12.38 1.20
C ASN A 38 -10.73 -13.22 1.72
N SER A 39 -9.64 -12.55 2.09
CA SER A 39 -8.39 -13.17 2.52
C SER A 39 -8.56 -14.01 3.77
N ASP A 40 -8.00 -15.23 3.77
CA ASP A 40 -7.94 -16.08 4.96
C ASP A 40 -6.86 -15.62 5.95
N LEU A 41 -5.77 -15.04 5.43
CA LEU A 41 -4.54 -14.82 6.18
C LEU A 41 -3.89 -13.49 5.81
N ARG A 42 -3.25 -12.86 6.79
CA ARG A 42 -2.42 -11.67 6.65
C ARG A 42 -1.13 -11.85 7.44
N ARG A 43 0.03 -11.63 6.80
CA ARG A 43 1.37 -11.76 7.41
C ARG A 43 1.57 -13.10 8.16
N GLY A 44 1.05 -14.19 7.58
CA GLY A 44 1.15 -15.54 8.13
C GLY A 44 0.15 -15.88 9.26
N GLN A 45 -0.69 -14.93 9.66
CA GLN A 45 -1.70 -15.09 10.71
C GLN A 45 -3.12 -15.04 10.12
N PRO A 46 -4.16 -15.54 10.82
CA PRO A 46 -5.56 -15.33 10.45
C PRO A 46 -5.86 -13.85 10.16
N ALA A 47 -6.53 -13.59 9.03
CA ALA A 47 -7.05 -12.25 8.75
C ALA A 47 -7.99 -11.82 9.87
N LEU A 48 -7.98 -10.52 10.23
CA LEU A 48 -8.60 -10.05 11.47
C LEU A 48 -10.10 -10.39 11.55
N HIS A 49 -10.82 -10.32 10.43
CA HIS A 49 -12.25 -10.65 10.37
C HIS A 49 -12.56 -12.15 10.59
N LYS A 50 -11.54 -13.03 10.54
CA LYS A 50 -11.64 -14.46 10.83
C LYS A 50 -11.07 -14.83 12.21
N THR A 51 -10.45 -13.88 12.92
CA THR A 51 -9.84 -14.14 14.22
C THR A 51 -10.91 -14.29 15.31
N VAL A 52 -11.07 -15.50 15.82
CA VAL A 52 -11.93 -15.82 16.97
C VAL A 52 -11.08 -15.75 18.24
N ILE A 53 -11.45 -14.88 19.17
CA ILE A 53 -10.70 -14.67 20.43
C ILE A 53 -11.32 -15.46 21.59
N ASP A 54 -12.63 -15.70 21.54
CA ASP A 54 -13.37 -16.46 22.53
C ASP A 54 -14.28 -17.48 21.83
N ASN A 55 -14.45 -18.64 22.43
CA ASN A 55 -15.34 -19.66 21.90
C ASN A 55 -16.76 -19.10 21.96
N ASP A 56 -17.53 -19.24 20.87
CA ASP A 56 -18.90 -18.72 20.68
C ASP A 56 -19.08 -17.31 20.13
N ILE A 57 -18.02 -16.59 19.71
CA ILE A 57 -18.20 -15.31 18.99
C ILE A 57 -18.75 -15.58 17.58
N PRO A 58 -19.93 -15.04 17.20
CA PRO A 58 -20.48 -15.19 15.86
C PRO A 58 -19.59 -14.52 14.80
N LYS A 59 -19.54 -15.08 13.58
CA LYS A 59 -18.70 -14.57 12.46
C LYS A 59 -18.93 -13.09 12.16
N ASN A 60 -20.19 -12.63 12.16
CA ASN A 60 -20.53 -11.24 11.91
C ASN A 60 -19.98 -10.29 12.99
N LEU A 61 -19.80 -10.77 14.23
CA LEU A 61 -19.18 -9.98 15.29
C LEU A 61 -17.65 -9.88 15.10
N CYS A 62 -16.99 -10.93 14.60
CA CYS A 62 -15.58 -10.84 14.20
C CYS A 62 -15.38 -9.84 13.05
N GLU A 63 -16.25 -9.88 12.05
CA GLU A 63 -16.28 -8.90 10.96
C GLU A 63 -16.50 -7.48 11.47
N GLY A 64 -17.52 -7.25 12.31
CA GLY A 64 -17.79 -5.93 12.89
C GLY A 64 -16.62 -5.39 13.73
N ARG A 65 -15.93 -6.25 14.49
CA ARG A 65 -14.72 -5.85 15.26
C ARG A 65 -13.58 -5.44 14.35
N ALA A 66 -13.34 -6.18 13.27
CA ALA A 66 -12.31 -5.82 12.30
C ALA A 66 -12.61 -4.47 11.62
N GLN A 67 -13.89 -4.18 11.30
CA GLN A 67 -14.30 -2.89 10.75
C GLN A 67 -14.03 -1.75 11.74
N LEU A 68 -14.44 -1.92 13.01
CA LEU A 68 -14.20 -0.91 14.05
C LEU A 68 -12.71 -0.71 14.32
N ALA A 69 -11.92 -1.77 14.30
CA ALA A 69 -10.47 -1.67 14.43
C ALA A 69 -9.87 -0.84 13.29
N ALA A 70 -10.27 -1.08 12.03
CA ALA A 70 -9.78 -0.28 10.91
C ALA A 70 -10.13 1.21 11.07
N ILE A 71 -11.36 1.53 11.47
CA ILE A 71 -11.80 2.92 11.72
C ILE A 71 -10.97 3.55 12.84
N ASP A 72 -10.73 2.83 13.93
CA ASP A 72 -9.95 3.32 15.08
C ASP A 72 -8.49 3.58 14.69
N LEU A 73 -7.87 2.71 13.88
CA LEU A 73 -6.51 2.95 13.38
C LEU A 73 -6.42 4.20 12.49
N ILE A 74 -7.44 4.48 11.68
CA ILE A 74 -7.52 5.75 10.93
C ILE A 74 -7.59 6.93 11.89
N ALA A 75 -8.42 6.85 12.94
CA ALA A 75 -8.52 7.90 13.94
C ALA A 75 -7.18 8.11 14.70
N VAL A 76 -6.52 7.04 15.13
CA VAL A 76 -5.20 7.07 15.78
C VAL A 76 -4.16 7.70 14.86
N SER A 77 -4.16 7.38 13.57
CA SER A 77 -3.29 8.03 12.59
C SER A 77 -3.48 9.55 12.58
N MET A 78 -4.73 10.00 12.52
CA MET A 78 -5.04 11.43 12.52
C MET A 78 -4.64 12.11 13.83
N ILE A 79 -4.73 11.43 14.97
CA ILE A 79 -4.25 11.94 16.26
C ILE A 79 -2.72 12.13 16.21
N LEU A 80 -1.98 11.11 15.78
CA LEU A 80 -0.52 11.18 15.70
C LEU A 80 -0.05 12.29 14.75
N ILE A 81 -0.71 12.45 13.61
CA ILE A 81 -0.34 13.46 12.61
C ILE A 81 -0.76 14.86 13.07
N ASN A 82 -2.02 15.07 13.48
CA ASN A 82 -2.51 16.41 13.82
C ASN A 82 -1.99 16.90 15.19
N HIS A 83 -2.07 16.05 16.21
CA HIS A 83 -1.77 16.47 17.58
C HIS A 83 -0.27 16.33 17.89
N ASP A 84 0.32 15.18 17.61
CA ASP A 84 1.68 14.90 18.08
C ASP A 84 2.76 15.61 17.23
N LEU A 85 2.53 15.85 15.93
CA LEU A 85 3.45 16.69 15.14
C LEU A 85 3.45 18.15 15.62
N VAL A 86 2.29 18.73 15.93
CA VAL A 86 2.22 20.09 16.50
C VAL A 86 2.93 20.13 17.85
N LYS A 87 2.70 19.13 18.70
CA LYS A 87 3.39 18.99 20.00
C LYS A 87 4.91 18.85 19.84
N ASN A 88 5.38 18.23 18.75
CA ASN A 88 6.80 18.10 18.42
C ASN A 88 7.39 19.35 17.71
N GLY A 89 6.64 20.45 17.65
CA GLY A 89 7.13 21.75 17.20
C GLY A 89 6.94 22.04 15.71
N PHE A 90 6.19 21.21 14.97
CA PHE A 90 5.80 21.54 13.59
C PHE A 90 4.65 22.56 13.59
N SER A 91 4.65 23.49 12.63
CA SER A 91 3.59 24.49 12.55
C SER A 91 2.25 23.86 12.11
N PRO A 92 1.10 24.34 12.62
CA PRO A 92 -0.21 23.84 12.21
C PRO A 92 -0.45 23.91 10.70
N GLU A 93 0.08 24.92 10.01
CA GLU A 93 -0.05 25.07 8.55
C GLU A 93 0.64 23.93 7.81
N ARG A 94 1.82 23.53 8.28
CA ARG A 94 2.61 22.45 7.67
C ARG A 94 2.01 21.08 7.99
N VAL A 95 1.44 20.91 9.18
CA VAL A 95 0.67 19.71 9.53
C VAL A 95 -0.60 19.60 8.68
N ASN A 96 -1.33 20.70 8.46
CA ASN A 96 -2.49 20.72 7.59
C ASN A 96 -2.15 20.36 6.13
N GLN A 97 -1.00 20.81 5.62
CA GLN A 97 -0.51 20.39 4.30
C GLN A 97 -0.32 18.87 4.25
N VAL A 98 0.36 18.29 5.23
CA VAL A 98 0.57 16.83 5.31
C VAL A 98 -0.76 16.08 5.36
N VAL A 99 -1.73 16.54 6.16
CA VAL A 99 -3.06 15.93 6.24
C VAL A 99 -3.80 16.02 4.90
N SER A 100 -3.67 17.14 4.19
CA SER A 100 -4.27 17.31 2.86
C SER A 100 -3.70 16.29 1.87
N GLU A 101 -2.39 16.14 1.82
CA GLU A 101 -1.73 15.18 0.92
C GLU A 101 -2.13 13.72 1.24
N ILE A 102 -2.17 13.37 2.53
CA ILE A 102 -2.61 12.04 2.97
C ILE A 102 -4.09 11.81 2.62
N SER A 103 -4.95 12.82 2.78
CA SER A 103 -6.37 12.70 2.46
C SER A 103 -6.60 12.48 0.97
N LEU A 104 -5.86 13.18 0.11
CA LEU A 104 -5.88 12.96 -1.34
C LEU A 104 -5.39 11.55 -1.68
N SER A 105 -4.27 11.13 -1.09
CA SER A 105 -3.73 9.78 -1.29
C SER A 105 -4.72 8.68 -0.88
N MET A 106 -5.46 8.87 0.23
CA MET A 106 -6.49 7.93 0.66
C MET A 106 -7.71 7.93 -0.27
N HIS A 107 -8.07 9.08 -0.82
CA HIS A 107 -9.14 9.17 -1.82
C HIS A 107 -8.78 8.39 -3.08
N ASP A 108 -7.56 8.61 -3.58
CA ASP A 108 -7.03 7.93 -4.75
C ASP A 108 -6.92 6.42 -4.52
N LEU A 109 -6.47 5.99 -3.33
CA LEU A 109 -6.49 4.58 -2.94
C LEU A 109 -7.90 3.98 -3.03
N CYS A 110 -8.93 4.68 -2.55
CA CYS A 110 -10.32 4.20 -2.64
C CYS A 110 -10.80 4.10 -4.09
N ILE A 111 -10.41 5.05 -4.95
CA ILE A 111 -10.69 4.98 -6.39
C ILE A 111 -10.03 3.73 -6.98
N GLY A 112 -8.74 3.55 -6.73
CA GLY A 112 -7.99 2.38 -7.21
C GLY A 112 -8.58 1.05 -6.73
N GLN A 113 -9.06 1.00 -5.48
CA GLN A 113 -9.73 -0.19 -4.95
C GLN A 113 -11.09 -0.46 -5.61
N MET A 114 -11.88 0.60 -5.89
CA MET A 114 -13.14 0.44 -6.62
C MET A 114 -12.88 -0.06 -8.05
N MET A 115 -11.84 0.45 -8.71
CA MET A 115 -11.46 -0.01 -10.04
C MET A 115 -11.10 -1.50 -10.04
N ASP A 116 -10.34 -1.99 -9.04
CA ASP A 116 -10.03 -3.42 -8.91
C ASP A 116 -11.29 -4.29 -8.72
N LEU A 117 -12.22 -3.84 -7.87
CA LEU A 117 -13.49 -4.55 -7.68
C LEU A 117 -14.31 -4.63 -8.98
N CYS A 118 -14.36 -3.53 -9.75
CA CYS A 118 -15.04 -3.50 -11.05
C CYS A 118 -14.35 -4.41 -12.08
N ALA A 119 -13.02 -4.36 -12.17
CA ALA A 119 -12.24 -5.17 -13.10
C ALA A 119 -12.44 -6.68 -12.85
N ALA A 120 -12.45 -7.11 -11.58
CA ALA A 120 -12.71 -8.49 -11.18
C ALA A 120 -14.12 -8.97 -11.61
N HIS A 121 -15.12 -8.09 -11.60
CA HIS A 121 -16.49 -8.42 -12.03
C HIS A 121 -16.65 -8.45 -13.56
N MET A 122 -15.89 -7.64 -14.30
CA MET A 122 -16.05 -7.49 -15.74
C MET A 122 -15.38 -8.60 -16.57
N GLY A 123 -14.54 -9.44 -15.95
CA GLY A 123 -13.95 -10.62 -16.60
C GLY A 123 -13.10 -10.28 -17.84
N ILE A 124 -12.36 -9.17 -17.78
CA ILE A 124 -11.73 -8.55 -18.95
C ILE A 124 -10.71 -9.52 -19.59
N GLU A 125 -10.89 -9.80 -20.89
CA GLU A 125 -9.97 -10.60 -21.71
C GLU A 125 -8.67 -9.83 -22.02
N LYS A 126 -7.55 -10.56 -22.13
CA LYS A 126 -6.18 -10.05 -22.18
C LYS A 126 -5.91 -9.07 -23.35
N GLY A 127 -5.28 -7.93 -23.06
CA GLY A 127 -4.85 -6.94 -24.07
C GLY A 127 -4.00 -5.79 -23.53
N THR A 128 -3.55 -4.87 -24.41
CA THR A 128 -2.73 -3.69 -24.06
C THR A 128 -3.51 -2.58 -23.34
N GLU A 129 -4.80 -2.42 -23.63
CA GLU A 129 -5.69 -1.48 -22.92
C GLU A 129 -5.75 -1.79 -21.42
N LEU A 130 -5.68 -3.08 -21.08
CA LEU A 130 -5.69 -3.56 -19.71
C LEU A 130 -4.40 -3.23 -18.95
N LEU A 131 -3.26 -3.11 -19.65
CA LEU A 131 -2.00 -2.69 -19.03
C LEU A 131 -2.03 -1.21 -18.67
N GLU A 132 -2.56 -0.36 -19.55
CA GLU A 132 -2.73 1.08 -19.27
C GLU A 132 -3.70 1.30 -18.11
N GLU A 133 -4.78 0.51 -18.05
CA GLU A 133 -5.72 0.53 -16.93
C GLU A 133 -5.07 0.03 -15.63
N LEU A 134 -4.24 -1.02 -15.65
CA LEU A 134 -3.46 -1.44 -14.49
C LEU A 134 -2.42 -0.41 -14.05
N ASP A 135 -1.74 0.25 -14.99
CA ASP A 135 -0.84 1.36 -14.67
C ASP A 135 -1.62 2.49 -14.01
N HIS A 136 -2.83 2.78 -14.49
CA HIS A 136 -3.72 3.79 -13.94
C HIS A 136 -4.22 3.42 -12.54
N ILE A 137 -4.66 2.18 -12.31
CA ILE A 137 -5.04 1.68 -10.98
C ILE A 137 -3.85 1.75 -10.03
N ALA A 138 -2.68 1.27 -10.45
CA ALA A 138 -1.45 1.33 -9.65
C ALA A 138 -1.06 2.78 -9.33
N TRP A 139 -1.32 3.71 -10.25
CA TRP A 139 -1.11 5.14 -10.06
C TRP A 139 -2.00 5.71 -8.94
N PHE A 140 -3.30 5.43 -8.99
CA PHE A 140 -4.26 5.84 -7.95
C PHE A 140 -3.97 5.20 -6.60
N LYS A 141 -3.50 3.95 -6.57
CA LYS A 141 -3.25 3.27 -5.31
C LYS A 141 -2.07 3.84 -4.52
N ILE A 142 -1.08 4.46 -5.15
CA ILE A 142 0.20 4.72 -4.46
C ILE A 142 0.88 6.07 -4.73
N ASP A 143 0.49 6.83 -5.75
CA ASP A 143 1.18 8.06 -6.18
C ASP A 143 2.68 7.80 -6.54
N LYS A 144 3.24 8.60 -7.46
CA LYS A 144 4.45 8.26 -8.24
C LYS A 144 5.75 7.99 -7.43
N ALA A 145 5.81 8.35 -6.15
CA ALA A 145 7.01 8.21 -5.33
C ALA A 145 7.17 6.82 -4.66
N ILE A 146 6.08 6.06 -4.48
CA ILE A 146 6.08 4.81 -3.68
C ILE A 146 5.67 3.58 -4.53
N GLY A 147 5.37 3.76 -5.82
CA GLY A 147 4.83 2.73 -6.74
C GLY A 147 5.61 1.41 -6.83
N VAL A 148 6.87 1.46 -6.43
CA VAL A 148 7.78 0.31 -6.35
C VAL A 148 7.27 -0.76 -5.36
N VAL A 149 6.55 -0.37 -4.30
CA VAL A 149 6.13 -1.25 -3.19
C VAL A 149 5.12 -2.31 -3.61
N ILE A 150 4.15 -1.99 -4.46
CA ILE A 150 3.14 -2.97 -4.89
C ILE A 150 3.71 -3.96 -5.90
N ILE A 151 4.52 -3.52 -6.85
CA ILE A 151 5.05 -4.42 -7.88
C ILE A 151 6.09 -5.37 -7.26
N GLY A 152 6.81 -4.92 -6.23
CA GLY A 152 7.65 -5.79 -5.39
C GLY A 152 6.88 -6.74 -4.47
N SER A 153 5.56 -6.56 -4.28
CA SER A 153 4.69 -7.55 -3.60
C SER A 153 3.97 -8.50 -4.57
N ALA A 154 4.04 -8.25 -5.88
CA ALA A 154 3.74 -9.29 -6.85
C ALA A 154 4.92 -10.27 -6.84
N ASN A 155 4.77 -11.43 -6.21
CA ASN A 155 5.80 -12.46 -6.15
C ASN A 155 6.22 -12.88 -7.58
N VAL A 156 7.37 -12.41 -8.05
CA VAL A 156 7.88 -12.71 -9.40
C VAL A 156 8.95 -13.83 -9.41
N GLU A 157 9.16 -14.54 -8.29
CA GLU A 157 10.02 -15.75 -8.26
C GLU A 157 9.29 -16.96 -7.65
N GLY A 158 9.39 -18.10 -8.34
CA GLY A 158 8.81 -19.37 -7.94
C GLY A 158 9.45 -19.96 -6.68
N GLU A 159 8.68 -20.86 -6.05
CA GLU A 159 8.91 -21.66 -4.83
C GLU A 159 8.32 -21.12 -3.51
N ASN A 160 8.12 -19.81 -3.37
CA ASN A 160 7.26 -19.25 -2.31
C ASN A 160 6.18 -18.37 -2.95
N ILE A 161 5.27 -18.99 -3.70
CA ILE A 161 4.04 -18.33 -4.13
C ILE A 161 3.24 -18.03 -2.86
N GLY A 162 3.51 -16.88 -2.26
CA GLY A 162 2.69 -16.31 -1.20
C GLY A 162 1.26 -16.23 -1.70
N LYS A 163 0.33 -16.56 -0.80
CA LYS A 163 -1.09 -16.78 -1.05
C LYS A 163 -1.79 -15.69 -1.87
N SER A 164 -1.22 -14.48 -2.00
CA SER A 164 -1.73 -13.41 -2.87
C SER A 164 -1.88 -13.83 -4.33
N ALA A 165 -0.86 -14.43 -4.96
CA ALA A 165 -0.99 -14.85 -6.37
C ALA A 165 -2.03 -15.97 -6.58
N ALA A 166 -2.25 -16.83 -5.58
CA ALA A 166 -3.33 -17.81 -5.60
C ALA A 166 -4.70 -17.16 -5.36
N LEU A 167 -4.75 -16.10 -4.57
CA LEU A 167 -5.94 -15.28 -4.33
C LEU A 167 -6.33 -14.48 -5.58
N ASP A 168 -5.34 -13.90 -6.27
CA ASP A 168 -5.52 -13.15 -7.52
C ASP A 168 -6.08 -14.06 -8.62
N ILE A 169 -5.56 -15.28 -8.73
CA ILE A 169 -6.12 -16.30 -9.65
C ILE A 169 -7.55 -16.69 -9.23
N LYS A 170 -7.81 -16.85 -7.93
CA LYS A 170 -9.14 -17.22 -7.40
C LYS A 170 -10.17 -16.11 -7.60
N ASN A 171 -9.76 -14.85 -7.51
CA ASN A 171 -10.62 -13.68 -7.59
C ASN A 171 -10.74 -13.13 -9.02
N ASN A 172 -10.15 -13.79 -10.03
CA ASN A 172 -10.03 -13.28 -11.40
C ASN A 172 -9.40 -11.88 -11.45
N THR A 173 -8.51 -11.57 -10.51
CA THR A 173 -7.84 -10.28 -10.45
C THR A 173 -6.87 -10.16 -11.61
N VAL A 174 -7.02 -9.08 -12.38
CA VAL A 174 -6.08 -8.73 -13.43
C VAL A 174 -4.80 -8.21 -12.76
N THR A 175 -3.66 -8.80 -13.08
CA THR A 175 -2.36 -8.45 -12.49
C THR A 175 -1.32 -8.28 -13.59
N TYR A 176 -0.22 -7.58 -13.31
CA TYR A 176 0.90 -7.48 -14.25
C TYR A 176 1.39 -8.86 -14.70
N VAL A 177 1.43 -9.84 -13.79
CA VAL A 177 1.86 -11.22 -14.12
C VAL A 177 0.86 -11.91 -15.04
N SER A 178 -0.45 -11.69 -14.86
CA SER A 178 -1.45 -12.32 -15.72
C SER A 178 -1.50 -11.74 -17.14
N ILE A 179 -1.11 -10.46 -17.30
CA ILE A 179 -1.02 -9.76 -18.59
C ILE A 179 0.35 -9.96 -19.27
N LEU A 180 1.44 -9.61 -18.58
CA LEU A 180 2.80 -9.53 -19.13
C LEU A 180 3.62 -10.81 -18.93
N GLY A 181 3.13 -11.74 -18.11
CA GLY A 181 3.94 -12.83 -17.59
C GLY A 181 4.98 -12.37 -16.57
N VAL A 182 5.67 -13.34 -15.98
CA VAL A 182 6.72 -13.13 -14.96
C VAL A 182 7.82 -12.21 -15.50
N GLU A 183 8.37 -12.52 -16.68
CA GLU A 183 9.49 -11.76 -17.23
C GLU A 183 9.09 -10.34 -17.64
N GLY A 184 7.91 -10.17 -18.25
CA GLY A 184 7.39 -8.83 -18.58
C GLY A 184 7.09 -8.00 -17.33
N THR A 185 6.61 -8.62 -16.25
CA THR A 185 6.43 -7.94 -14.96
C THR A 185 7.77 -7.49 -14.36
N ARG A 186 8.81 -8.34 -14.41
CA ARG A 186 10.17 -7.95 -13.97
C ARG A 186 10.71 -6.78 -14.78
N GLN A 187 10.48 -6.78 -16.09
CA GLN A 187 10.90 -5.69 -16.95
C GLN A 187 10.16 -4.39 -16.60
N ARG A 188 8.84 -4.45 -16.41
CA ARG A 188 8.03 -3.30 -15.99
C ARG A 188 8.45 -2.75 -14.61
N LEU A 189 8.76 -3.63 -13.67
CA LEU A 189 9.31 -3.27 -12.36
C LEU A 189 10.66 -2.52 -12.50
N LYS A 190 11.55 -2.98 -13.39
CA LYS A 190 12.82 -2.28 -13.68
C LYS A 190 12.60 -0.91 -14.31
N GLU A 191 11.61 -0.75 -15.20
CA GLU A 191 11.24 0.53 -15.80
C GLU A 191 10.77 1.52 -14.73
N PHE A 192 9.85 1.10 -13.85
CA PHE A 192 9.41 1.95 -12.74
C PHE A 192 10.55 2.31 -11.79
N ARG A 193 11.44 1.35 -11.46
CA ARG A 193 12.65 1.64 -10.68
C ARG A 193 13.47 2.77 -11.30
N GLN A 194 13.74 2.69 -12.61
CA GLN A 194 14.52 3.71 -13.31
C GLN A 194 13.83 5.07 -13.31
N GLN A 195 12.51 5.10 -13.54
CA GLN A 195 11.73 6.33 -13.49
C GLN A 195 11.75 6.96 -12.09
N THR A 196 11.56 6.17 -11.04
CA THR A 196 11.60 6.65 -9.64
C THR A 196 12.99 7.16 -9.26
N LEU A 197 14.06 6.45 -9.63
CA LEU A 197 15.43 6.90 -9.37
C LEU A 197 15.74 8.23 -10.08
N LYS A 198 15.27 8.40 -11.33
CA LYS A 198 15.40 9.67 -12.07
C LYS A 198 14.68 10.82 -11.37
N LEU A 199 13.46 10.60 -10.89
CA LEU A 199 12.72 11.61 -10.13
C LEU A 199 13.44 11.98 -8.82
N ILE A 200 14.02 11.01 -8.12
CA ILE A 200 14.82 11.27 -6.93
C ILE A 200 16.03 12.15 -7.27
N ASP A 201 16.74 11.86 -8.35
CA ASP A 201 17.89 12.68 -8.79
C ASP A 201 17.47 14.10 -9.22
N GLU A 202 16.27 14.27 -9.76
CA GLU A 202 15.70 15.58 -10.11
C GLU A 202 15.31 16.39 -8.86
N CYS A 203 14.82 15.72 -7.81
CA CYS A 203 14.40 16.37 -6.56
C CYS A 203 15.57 16.66 -5.60
N TRP A 204 16.62 15.84 -5.60
CA TRP A 204 17.76 15.98 -4.67
C TRP A 204 19.09 15.86 -5.40
N SER A 205 19.88 16.93 -5.37
CA SER A 205 21.23 16.96 -5.97
C SER A 205 22.28 16.13 -5.21
N SER A 206 22.04 15.80 -3.93
CA SER A 206 22.89 14.92 -3.11
C SER A 206 22.13 14.41 -1.87
N GLY A 207 22.66 13.37 -1.21
CA GLY A 207 22.16 12.87 0.07
C GLY A 207 21.02 11.84 -0.01
N ALA A 208 20.38 11.66 -1.17
CA ALA A 208 19.22 10.79 -1.35
C ALA A 208 19.52 9.28 -1.48
N GLU A 209 20.77 8.85 -1.23
CA GLU A 209 21.19 7.45 -1.39
C GLU A 209 20.33 6.48 -0.57
N THR A 210 19.96 6.84 0.66
CA THR A 210 19.07 5.98 1.47
C THR A 210 17.69 5.79 0.82
N ILE A 211 17.14 6.78 0.13
CA ILE A 211 15.85 6.63 -0.56
C ILE A 211 16.02 5.73 -1.79
N LYS A 212 17.12 5.90 -2.52
CA LYS A 212 17.46 5.03 -3.67
C LYS A 212 17.68 3.57 -3.24
N ASP A 213 18.29 3.36 -2.07
CA ASP A 213 18.46 2.05 -1.47
C ASP A 213 17.11 1.43 -1.10
N VAL A 214 16.19 2.21 -0.52
CA VAL A 214 14.82 1.73 -0.24
C VAL A 214 14.11 1.35 -1.53
N VAL A 215 14.15 2.19 -2.57
CA VAL A 215 13.58 1.86 -3.89
C VAL A 215 14.17 0.56 -4.43
N SER A 216 15.49 0.41 -4.36
CA SER A 216 16.17 -0.80 -4.82
C SER A 216 15.77 -2.03 -4.01
N TYR A 217 15.75 -1.91 -2.68
CA TYR A 217 15.32 -2.97 -1.77
C TYR A 217 13.89 -3.42 -2.08
N VAL A 218 12.98 -2.49 -2.32
CA VAL A 218 11.59 -2.81 -2.58
C VAL A 218 11.40 -3.55 -3.92
N VAL A 219 12.22 -3.27 -4.94
CA VAL A 219 12.26 -4.03 -6.20
C VAL A 219 12.87 -5.41 -6.01
N ASP A 220 13.95 -5.49 -5.24
CA ASP A 220 14.82 -6.67 -5.18
C ASP A 220 14.44 -7.61 -4.00
N ARG A 221 13.50 -7.21 -3.13
CA ARG A 221 13.06 -8.02 -1.98
C ARG A 221 12.36 -9.28 -2.42
N LYS A 222 12.53 -10.34 -1.62
CA LYS A 222 11.88 -11.64 -1.83
C LYS A 222 10.61 -11.84 -0.98
N ASN A 223 10.38 -10.98 0.02
CA ASN A 223 9.21 -10.93 0.91
C ASN A 223 9.00 -9.51 1.46
#